data_AF-A0A9P1DTI6-F1
#
_entry.id   AF-A0A9P1DTI6-F1
#
_cell.length_a   1.000
_cell.length_b   1.000
_cell.length_c   1.000
_cell.angle_alpha   90.00
_cell.angle_beta   90.00
_cell.angle_gamma   90.00
#
_symmetry.space_group_name_H-M   'P 1'
#
loop_
_entity.id
_entity.type
_entity.pdbx_description
1 polymer ?
#
loop_
_entity_poly.entity_id
_entity_poly.type
_entity_poly.pdbx_seq_one_letter_code
_entity_poly.pdbx_strand_id
1 'polypeptide(L)'
;MSAGLGDVIEEFLRQVLPFPLQQSTHVVSNRMVFDESGRLSDFSEPLLHMFNKTAAFFPEATKKLAEGKEFCLLMGDGVGDCTMADGLEIETLKVGFLNEKVEERLPEFRRKFDIVVTDDGVVPEAAFRAIHSA
;
A
#
# COMPACT_ATOMS: atom_id res chain seq x y z
N MET A 1 -2.56 -0.46 0.41
CA MET A 1 -3.13 0.46 1.42
C MET A 1 -2.81 1.88 0.99
N SER A 2 -3.72 2.84 1.20
CA SER A 2 -3.49 4.25 0.85
C SER A 2 -4.11 5.19 1.89
N ALA A 3 -3.40 6.25 2.27
CA ALA A 3 -3.92 7.33 3.11
C ALA A 3 -4.80 8.33 2.33
N GLY A 4 -5.08 8.08 1.05
CA GLY A 4 -5.96 8.88 0.20
C GLY A 4 -7.44 8.54 0.36
N LEU A 5 -8.19 8.66 -0.75
CA LEU A 5 -9.62 8.38 -0.82
C LEU A 5 -9.88 7.08 -1.57
N GLY A 6 -10.39 6.07 -0.87
CA GLY A 6 -10.60 4.73 -1.41
C GLY A 6 -11.55 4.70 -2.59
N ASP A 7 -12.66 5.46 -2.53
CA ASP A 7 -13.68 5.48 -3.58
C ASP A 7 -13.13 6.09 -4.88
N VAL A 8 -12.26 7.10 -4.79
CA VAL A 8 -11.59 7.69 -5.95
C VAL A 8 -10.57 6.71 -6.55
N ILE A 9 -9.81 6.02 -5.70
CA ILE A 9 -8.83 5.01 -6.15
C ILE A 9 -9.53 3.89 -6.89
N GLU A 10 -10.59 3.32 -6.32
CA GLU A 10 -11.34 2.25 -6.96
C GLU A 10 -11.98 2.69 -8.28
N GLU A 11 -12.55 3.89 -8.32
CA GLU A 11 -13.14 4.44 -9.53
C GLU A 11 -12.08 4.68 -10.62
N PHE A 12 -10.91 5.21 -10.25
CA PHE A 12 -9.79 5.36 -11.17
C PHE A 12 -9.33 4.01 -11.72
N LEU A 13 -9.10 3.01 -10.86
CA LEU A 13 -8.69 1.67 -11.28
C LEU A 13 -9.71 1.02 -12.21
N ARG A 14 -11.00 1.19 -11.91
CA ARG A 14 -12.11 0.68 -12.74
C ARG A 14 -12.13 1.30 -14.14
N GLN A 15 -11.75 2.57 -14.28
CA GLN A 15 -11.73 3.27 -15.56
C GLN A 15 -10.46 2.98 -16.38
N VAL A 16 -9.32 2.86 -15.71
CA VAL A 16 -8.00 2.80 -16.38
C VAL A 16 -7.57 1.37 -16.70
N LEU A 17 -7.91 0.40 -15.85
CA LEU A 17 -7.53 -0.98 -16.09
C LEU A 17 -8.39 -1.60 -17.20
N PRO A 18 -7.79 -2.33 -18.16
CA PRO A 18 -8.53 -3.01 -19.21
C PRO A 18 -9.25 -4.28 -18.72
N PHE A 19 -9.18 -4.58 -17.43
CA PHE A 19 -9.76 -5.76 -16.78
C PHE A 19 -10.28 -5.42 -15.38
N PRO A 20 -11.26 -6.18 -14.87
CA PRO A 20 -11.76 -5.98 -13.51
C PRO A 20 -10.70 -6.34 -12.46
N LEU A 21 -10.75 -5.66 -11.31
CA LEU A 21 -9.95 -6.01 -10.15
C LEU A 21 -10.26 -7.44 -9.72
N GLN A 22 -9.22 -8.21 -9.41
CA GLN A 22 -9.36 -9.57 -8.91
C GLN A 22 -9.97 -9.57 -7.51
N GLN A 23 -10.67 -10.66 -7.14
CA GLN A 23 -11.24 -10.79 -5.79
C GLN A 23 -10.21 -10.70 -4.67
N SER A 24 -8.94 -11.02 -4.95
CA SER A 24 -7.82 -10.88 -4.02
C SER A 24 -7.29 -9.44 -3.88
N THR A 25 -7.80 -8.49 -4.67
CA THR A 25 -7.37 -7.09 -4.63
C THR A 25 -8.25 -6.28 -3.70
N HIS A 26 -7.70 -5.87 -2.56
CA HIS A 26 -8.42 -5.06 -1.57
C HIS A 26 -7.86 -3.64 -1.48
N VAL A 27 -8.72 -2.64 -1.64
CA VAL A 27 -8.36 -1.22 -1.41
C VAL A 27 -8.66 -0.85 0.04
N VAL A 28 -7.61 -0.75 0.84
CA VAL A 28 -7.68 -0.26 2.23
C VAL A 28 -7.30 1.22 2.24
N SER A 29 -8.28 2.09 2.47
CA SER A 29 -8.14 3.55 2.42
C SER A 29 -9.32 4.25 3.13
N ASN A 30 -9.28 5.59 3.25
CA ASN A 30 -10.39 6.36 3.82
C ASN A 30 -11.58 6.37 2.86
N ARG A 31 -12.78 6.04 3.37
CA ARG A 31 -14.01 5.97 2.57
C ARG A 31 -14.88 7.19 2.78
N MET A 32 -15.45 7.70 1.70
CA MET A 32 -16.45 8.75 1.74
C MET A 32 -17.78 8.19 2.27
N VAL A 33 -18.37 8.90 3.22
CA VAL A 33 -19.71 8.63 3.74
C VAL A 33 -20.67 9.65 3.13
N PHE A 34 -21.73 9.16 2.50
CA PHE A 34 -22.74 9.99 1.85
C PHE A 34 -24.05 9.97 2.63
N ASP A 35 -24.70 11.12 2.74
CA ASP A 35 -26.03 11.25 3.32
C ASP A 35 -27.12 10.63 2.41
N GLU A 36 -28.36 10.56 2.89
CA GLU A 36 -29.50 10.03 2.13
C GLU A 36 -29.77 10.77 0.81
N SER A 37 -29.30 12.00 0.68
CA SER A 37 -29.40 12.80 -0.55
C SER A 37 -28.21 12.65 -1.50
N GLY A 38 -27.28 11.75 -1.18
CA GLY A 38 -26.08 11.47 -1.97
C GLY A 38 -24.99 12.55 -1.84
N ARG A 39 -25.03 13.40 -0.81
CA ARG A 39 -23.99 14.40 -0.56
C ARG A 39 -22.96 13.85 0.40
N LEU A 40 -21.68 14.14 0.14
CA LEU A 40 -20.59 13.81 1.06
C LEU A 40 -20.85 14.47 2.42
N SER A 41 -20.96 13.65 3.45
CA SER A 41 -21.23 14.10 4.82
C SER A 41 -20.08 13.85 5.78
N ASP A 42 -19.28 12.79 5.56
CA ASP A 42 -18.19 12.41 6.45
C ASP A 42 -17.16 11.48 5.75
N PHE A 43 -16.15 11.04 6.49
CA PHE A 43 -15.22 9.99 6.10
C PHE A 43 -15.20 8.84 7.13
N SER A 44 -14.79 7.65 6.69
CA SER A 44 -14.67 6.49 7.57
C SER A 44 -13.62 6.70 8.66
N GLU A 45 -13.93 6.26 9.87
CA GLU A 45 -13.02 6.21 11.01
C GLU A 45 -12.50 4.78 11.25
N PRO A 46 -11.29 4.60 11.83
CA PRO A 46 -10.33 5.65 12.16
C PRO A 46 -9.67 6.25 10.91
N LEU A 47 -9.31 7.54 10.97
CA LEU A 47 -8.52 8.20 9.92
C LEU A 47 -7.20 7.46 9.64
N LEU A 48 -7.01 7.01 8.40
CA LEU A 48 -5.75 6.50 7.88
C LEU A 48 -4.94 7.65 7.28
N HIS A 49 -3.79 7.97 7.88
CA HIS A 49 -2.88 9.03 7.43
C HIS A 49 -1.46 8.48 7.20
N MET A 50 -0.54 9.33 6.73
CA MET A 50 0.80 8.90 6.33
C MET A 50 1.69 8.30 7.44
N PHE A 51 1.29 8.35 8.71
CA PHE A 51 2.12 7.92 9.86
C PHE A 51 1.52 6.77 10.69
N ASN A 52 0.33 6.26 10.33
CA ASN A 52 -0.32 5.17 11.06
C ASN A 52 -0.64 3.96 10.16
N LYS A 53 0.00 3.86 9.00
CA LYS A 53 -0.21 2.78 8.03
C LYS A 53 0.31 1.45 8.59
N THR A 54 -0.58 0.58 9.08
CA THR A 54 -0.26 -0.75 9.59
C THR A 54 -1.35 -1.77 9.26
N ALA A 55 -1.06 -3.06 9.40
CA ALA A 55 -2.05 -4.11 9.14
C ALA A 55 -3.26 -4.07 10.10
N ALA A 56 -3.26 -3.21 11.13
CA ALA A 56 -4.42 -2.94 11.97
C ALA A 56 -5.62 -2.41 11.15
N PHE A 57 -5.37 -1.67 10.06
CA PHE A 57 -6.42 -1.19 9.16
C PHE A 57 -6.93 -2.25 8.18
N PHE A 58 -6.29 -3.42 8.11
CA PHE A 58 -6.71 -4.47 7.20
C PHE A 58 -8.04 -5.08 7.65
N PRO A 59 -9.07 -5.10 6.78
CA PRO A 59 -10.26 -5.90 7.01
C PRO A 59 -9.88 -7.37 7.20
N GLU A 60 -10.72 -8.11 7.92
CA GLU A 60 -10.50 -9.53 8.20
C GLU A 60 -10.26 -10.37 6.94
N ALA A 61 -10.99 -10.09 5.85
CA ALA A 61 -10.80 -10.75 4.57
C ALA A 61 -9.39 -10.54 4.00
N THR A 62 -8.78 -9.36 4.22
CA THR A 62 -7.41 -9.05 3.78
C THR A 62 -6.39 -9.81 4.63
N LYS A 63 -6.61 -9.89 5.94
CA LYS A 63 -5.74 -10.66 6.84
C LYS A 63 -5.72 -12.14 6.45
N LYS A 64 -6.89 -12.71 6.14
CA LYS A 64 -7.02 -14.09 5.64
C LYS A 64 -6.30 -14.35 4.32
N LEU A 65 -6.20 -13.36 3.43
CA LEU A 65 -5.40 -13.52 2.21
C LEU A 65 -3.90 -13.57 2.49
N ALA A 66 -3.46 -12.96 3.59
CA ALA A 66 -2.08 -12.93 4.04
C ALA A 66 -1.73 -14.17 4.89
N GLU A 67 -2.72 -14.82 5.52
CA GLU A 67 -2.52 -16.06 6.27
C GLU A 67 -1.87 -17.16 5.40
N GLY A 68 -0.84 -17.81 5.96
CA GLY A 68 -0.10 -18.87 5.27
C GLY A 68 0.84 -18.38 4.17
N LYS A 69 0.99 -17.07 3.96
CA LYS A 69 2.04 -16.51 3.09
C LYS A 69 3.33 -16.36 3.88
N GLU A 70 4.42 -16.88 3.33
CA GLU A 70 5.75 -16.76 3.94
C GLU A 70 6.38 -15.39 3.62
N PHE A 71 6.14 -14.89 2.40
CA PHE A 71 6.77 -13.68 1.89
C PHE A 71 5.75 -12.61 1.44
N CYS A 72 6.12 -11.35 1.68
CA CYS A 72 5.39 -10.15 1.30
C CYS A 72 6.31 -9.20 0.54
N LEU A 73 5.83 -8.64 -0.57
CA LEU A 73 6.47 -7.53 -1.26
C LEU A 73 5.72 -6.24 -0.90
N LEU A 74 6.38 -5.39 -0.12
CA LEU A 74 5.86 -4.10 0.30
C LEU A 74 6.43 -3.01 -0.61
N MET A 75 5.56 -2.19 -1.16
CA MET A 75 5.92 -1.09 -2.06
C MET A 75 5.33 0.22 -1.54
N GLY A 76 6.14 1.28 -1.44
CA GLY A 76 5.68 2.60 -1.01
C GLY A 76 6.64 3.72 -1.35
N ASP A 77 6.21 4.96 -1.20
CA ASP A 77 6.94 6.18 -1.57
C ASP A 77 7.17 7.12 -0.38
N GLY A 78 6.55 6.81 0.76
CA GLY A 78 6.78 7.45 2.05
C GLY A 78 7.45 6.51 3.05
N VAL A 79 8.20 7.07 3.99
CA VAL A 79 8.78 6.29 5.10
C VAL A 79 7.69 5.61 5.95
N GLY A 80 6.51 6.23 6.06
CA GLY A 80 5.36 5.63 6.74
C GLY A 80 4.76 4.41 6.03
N ASP A 81 5.12 4.13 4.77
CA ASP A 81 4.69 2.91 4.10
C ASP A 81 5.44 1.67 4.60
N CYS A 82 6.62 1.85 5.19
CA CYS A 82 7.46 0.75 5.67
C CYS A 82 6.80 -0.11 6.74
N THR A 83 5.73 0.40 7.36
CA THR A 83 4.98 -0.24 8.44
C THR A 83 3.66 -0.86 7.96
N MET A 84 3.32 -0.79 6.67
CA MET A 84 2.03 -1.30 6.16
C MET A 84 1.77 -2.77 6.47
N ALA A 85 2.83 -3.58 6.58
CA ALA A 85 2.75 -5.00 6.93
C ALA A 85 2.87 -5.26 8.45
N ASP A 86 3.14 -4.24 9.27
CA ASP A 86 3.30 -4.40 10.72
C ASP A 86 2.00 -4.92 11.32
N GLY A 87 2.11 -6.03 12.06
CA GLY A 87 0.97 -6.79 12.59
C GLY A 87 0.65 -8.06 11.80
N LEU A 88 1.33 -8.31 10.68
CA LEU A 88 1.34 -9.60 9.99
C LEU A 88 2.62 -10.37 10.35
N GLU A 89 2.50 -11.69 10.52
CA GLU A 89 3.65 -12.58 10.74
C GLU A 89 4.21 -13.07 9.39
N ILE A 90 4.74 -12.14 8.57
CA ILE A 90 5.18 -12.41 7.19
C ILE A 90 6.52 -11.73 6.91
N GLU A 91 7.46 -12.45 6.31
CA GLU A 91 8.76 -11.89 5.91
C GLU A 91 8.55 -10.89 4.76
N THR A 92 9.01 -9.66 4.95
CA THR A 92 8.65 -8.55 4.05
C THR A 92 9.87 -7.94 3.38
N LEU A 93 9.91 -8.01 2.04
CA LEU A 93 10.84 -7.26 1.20
C LEU A 93 10.25 -5.88 0.89
N LYS A 94 10.95 -4.80 1.27
CA LYS A 94 10.48 -3.41 1.16
C LYS A 94 11.16 -2.69 0.02
N VAL A 95 10.35 -2.20 -0.92
CA VAL A 95 10.77 -1.38 -2.06
C VAL A 95 10.24 0.05 -1.88
N GLY A 96 11.16 1.01 -1.80
CA GLY A 96 10.87 2.43 -1.62
C GLY A 96 11.07 3.22 -2.91
N PHE A 97 10.04 3.91 -3.38
CA PHE A 97 10.13 4.85 -4.49
C PHE A 97 10.48 6.25 -3.97
N LEU A 98 11.62 6.78 -4.39
CA LEU A 98 12.12 8.09 -3.96
C LEU A 98 12.28 9.02 -5.16
N ASN A 99 11.24 9.80 -5.43
CA ASN A 99 11.20 10.74 -6.56
C ASN A 99 11.29 12.21 -6.13
N GLU A 100 11.16 12.51 -4.83
CA GLU A 100 11.22 13.87 -4.31
C GLU A 100 12.36 14.03 -3.30
N LYS A 101 13.08 15.16 -3.39
CA LYS A 101 14.17 15.53 -2.46
C LYS A 101 15.17 14.37 -2.26
N VAL A 102 15.58 13.74 -3.36
CA VAL A 102 16.36 12.49 -3.35
C VAL A 102 17.59 12.60 -2.46
N GLU A 103 18.45 13.61 -2.66
CA GLU A 103 19.67 13.80 -1.87
C GLU A 103 19.41 13.93 -0.36
N GLU A 104 18.32 14.60 0.02
CA GLU A 104 17.94 14.82 1.42
C GLU A 104 17.40 13.53 2.08
N ARG A 105 16.54 12.80 1.36
CA ARG A 105 15.75 11.69 1.92
C ARG A 105 16.39 10.32 1.71
N LEU A 106 17.32 10.18 0.75
CA LEU A 106 17.97 8.92 0.42
C LEU A 106 18.63 8.23 1.62
N PRO A 107 19.34 8.95 2.54
CA PRO A 107 19.90 8.31 3.73
C PRO A 107 18.86 7.66 4.63
N GLU A 108 17.66 8.24 4.73
CA GLU A 108 16.56 7.66 5.52
C GLU A 108 15.92 6.47 4.81
N PHE A 109 15.66 6.60 3.50
CA PHE A 109 15.09 5.54 2.69
C PHE A 109 15.96 4.27 2.73
N ARG A 110 17.28 4.42 2.57
CA ARG A 110 18.24 3.30 2.65
C ARG A 110 18.27 2.59 4.01
N ARG A 111 17.80 3.24 5.09
CA ARG A 111 17.69 2.59 6.42
C ARG A 111 16.38 1.84 6.60
N LYS A 112 15.38 2.12 5.78
CA LYS A 112 13.98 1.70 6.01
C LYS A 112 13.46 0.75 4.94
N PHE A 113 13.98 0.86 3.72
CA PHE A 113 13.66 0.00 2.59
C PHE A 113 14.88 -0.84 2.20
N ASP A 114 14.65 -2.07 1.76
CA ASP A 114 15.68 -2.98 1.28
C ASP A 114 16.16 -2.57 -0.12
N ILE A 115 15.24 -2.06 -0.95
CA ILE A 115 15.51 -1.56 -2.29
C ILE A 115 14.96 -0.13 -2.37
N VAL A 116 15.78 0.80 -2.86
CA VAL A 116 15.35 2.18 -3.15
C VAL A 116 15.43 2.41 -4.65
N VAL A 117 14.33 2.82 -5.25
CA VAL A 117 14.19 3.16 -6.67
C VAL A 117 14.05 4.67 -6.77
N THR A 118 14.97 5.33 -7.47
CA THR A 118 14.91 6.78 -7.74
C THR A 118 14.55 7.03 -9.20
N ASP A 119 14.15 8.27 -9.51
CA ASP A 119 13.98 8.79 -10.86
C ASP A 119 13.01 7.97 -11.74
N ASP A 120 11.89 7.51 -11.15
CA ASP A 120 10.91 6.62 -11.82
C ASP A 120 11.55 5.37 -12.46
N GLY A 121 12.62 4.87 -11.83
CA GLY A 121 13.31 3.67 -12.24
C GLY A 121 12.43 2.41 -12.18
N VAL A 122 12.93 1.33 -12.78
CA VAL A 122 12.25 0.04 -12.76
C VAL A 122 12.52 -0.70 -11.45
N VAL A 123 11.47 -1.29 -10.86
CA VAL A 123 11.64 -2.23 -9.75
C VAL A 123 12.41 -3.46 -10.28
N PRO A 124 13.51 -3.88 -9.63
CA PRO A 124 14.28 -5.03 -10.07
C PRO A 124 13.42 -6.29 -10.14
N GLU A 125 13.49 -7.04 -11.25
CA GLU A 125 12.73 -8.29 -11.43
C GLU A 125 13.02 -9.31 -10.31
N ALA A 126 14.23 -9.28 -9.75
CA ALA A 126 14.63 -10.10 -8.61
C ALA A 126 13.71 -9.95 -7.39
N ALA A 127 13.13 -8.76 -7.16
CA ALA A 127 12.19 -8.53 -6.07
C ALA A 127 10.90 -9.35 -6.24
N PHE A 128 10.43 -9.51 -7.47
CA PHE A 128 9.25 -10.32 -7.77
C PHE A 128 9.56 -11.82 -7.75
N ARG A 129 10.77 -12.23 -8.16
CA ARG A 129 11.17 -13.65 -8.09
C ARG A 129 11.39 -14.12 -6.66
N ALA A 130 11.94 -13.24 -5.80
CA ALA A 130 12.19 -13.55 -4.39
C ALA A 130 10.92 -14.00 -3.64
N ILE A 131 9.75 -13.48 -4.01
CA ILE A 131 8.47 -13.83 -3.39
C ILE A 131 7.71 -14.98 -4.07
N HIS A 132 8.18 -15.47 -5.23
CA HIS A 132 7.51 -16.52 -6.02
C HIS A 132 8.23 -17.87 -5.95
N SER A 133 9.42 -17.92 -5.35
CA SER A 133 10.32 -19.08 -5.38
C SER A 133 10.26 -19.95 -4.11
N ALA A 134 9.21 -19.80 -3.30
CA ALA A 134 8.96 -20.61 -2.10
C ALA A 134 7.60 -21.31 -2.19
#